data_AF-A0A946U9W5-F1
#
_entry.id   AF-A0A946U9W5-F1
#
_cell.length_a   1.000
_cell.length_b   1.000
_cell.length_c   1.000
_cell.angle_alpha   90.00
_cell.angle_beta   90.00
_cell.angle_gamma   90.00
#
_symmetry.space_group_name_H-M   'P 1'
#
loop_
_entity.id
_entity.type
_entity.pdbx_description
1 polymer ?
#
loop_
_entity_poly.entity_id
_entity_poly.type
_entity_poly.pdbx_seq_one_letter_code
_entity_poly.pdbx_strand_id
1 'polypeptide(L)'
;MRFRQFFVEIRRRKVLNTCALYIVAAWVAIQVADMLFPAIDVPEEALRYVWLIAAALLPLVVVFSWRYDVSVNGISRTPPAEVGDDFNPSLRRVDYALLTALGVVAIAVSLEFGMRIEPGGIRIDNSISPFSIAVLPFDDLSGNPEEQYFVSGMQSALIDGLSRVRNLRVTSKVSTLPYRQDGSSLPDIAMQLGVARIIEG
;
A
#
# COMPACT_ATOMS: atom_id res chain seq x y z
N MET A 1 -31.37 20.68 -27.80
CA MET A 1 -30.73 22.02 -27.84
C MET A 1 -30.18 22.54 -26.49
N ARG A 2 -30.52 21.96 -25.32
CA ARG A 2 -30.03 22.44 -23.99
C ARG A 2 -28.54 22.27 -23.70
N PHE A 3 -27.86 21.24 -24.24
CA PHE A 3 -26.43 20.98 -23.97
C PHE A 3 -25.49 22.08 -24.47
N ARG A 4 -25.81 22.75 -25.60
CA ARG A 4 -24.98 23.85 -26.11
C ARG A 4 -25.07 25.09 -25.23
N GLN A 5 -26.23 25.39 -24.66
CA GLN A 5 -26.38 26.49 -23.69
C GLN A 5 -25.63 26.17 -22.39
N PHE A 6 -25.69 24.92 -21.91
CA PHE A 6 -24.94 24.47 -20.72
C PHE A 6 -23.41 24.58 -20.91
N PHE A 7 -22.90 24.22 -22.09
CA PHE A 7 -21.47 24.34 -22.42
C PHE A 7 -21.01 25.80 -22.54
N VAL A 8 -21.89 26.67 -23.04
CA VAL A 8 -21.65 28.13 -23.10
C VAL A 8 -21.66 28.72 -21.68
N GLU A 9 -22.57 28.29 -20.81
CA GLU A 9 -22.67 28.74 -19.41
C GLU A 9 -21.43 28.36 -18.58
N ILE A 10 -20.90 27.14 -18.75
CA ILE A 10 -19.69 26.65 -18.08
C ILE A 10 -18.45 27.43 -18.53
N ARG A 11 -18.35 27.74 -19.82
CA ARG A 11 -17.23 28.50 -20.38
C ARG A 11 -17.28 29.98 -19.98
N ARG A 12 -18.47 30.55 -19.79
CA ARG A 12 -18.69 31.95 -19.40
C ARG A 12 -18.26 32.24 -17.95
N ARG A 13 -18.32 31.24 -17.06
CA ARG A 13 -18.02 31.39 -15.62
C ARG A 13 -16.58 31.01 -15.23
N LYS A 14 -15.66 30.87 -16.20
CA LYS A 14 -14.25 30.45 -15.98
C LYS A 14 -14.05 29.13 -15.21
N VAL A 15 -15.11 28.33 -15.02
CA VAL A 15 -15.07 27.08 -14.24
C VAL A 15 -14.03 26.11 -14.77
N LEU A 16 -13.92 26.04 -16.09
CA LEU A 16 -12.90 25.23 -16.77
C LEU A 16 -11.47 25.66 -16.44
N ASN A 17 -11.21 26.96 -16.27
CA ASN A 17 -9.88 27.46 -15.96
C ASN A 17 -9.48 27.10 -14.53
N THR A 18 -10.39 27.25 -13.56
CA THR A 18 -10.13 26.85 -12.17
C THR A 18 -9.97 25.34 -12.03
N CYS A 19 -10.79 24.55 -12.73
CA CYS A 19 -10.63 23.09 -12.75
C CYS A 19 -9.31 22.67 -13.40
N ALA A 20 -8.92 23.30 -14.51
CA ALA A 20 -7.63 23.03 -15.17
C ALA A 20 -6.45 23.41 -14.27
N LEU A 21 -6.49 24.59 -13.63
CA LEU A 21 -5.47 25.03 -12.68
C LEU A 21 -5.37 24.08 -11.49
N TYR A 22 -6.51 23.62 -10.97
CA TYR A 22 -6.56 22.63 -9.89
C TYR A 22 -5.95 21.29 -10.31
N ILE A 23 -6.28 20.78 -11.50
CA ILE A 23 -5.69 19.53 -12.01
C ILE A 23 -4.18 19.65 -12.11
N VAL A 24 -3.67 20.77 -12.63
CA VAL A 24 -2.22 21.01 -12.72
C VAL A 24 -1.58 21.10 -11.33
N ALA A 25 -2.20 21.83 -10.39
CA ALA A 25 -1.70 21.95 -9.03
C ALA A 25 -1.72 20.61 -8.27
N ALA A 26 -2.80 19.82 -8.43
CA ALA A 26 -2.93 18.50 -7.85
C ALA A 26 -1.89 17.54 -8.43
N TRP A 27 -1.66 17.59 -9.75
CA TRP A 27 -0.62 16.81 -10.40
C TRP A 27 0.78 17.15 -9.89
N VAL A 28 1.12 18.44 -9.76
CA VAL A 28 2.40 18.88 -9.18
C VAL A 28 2.52 18.42 -7.73
N ALA A 29 1.46 18.54 -6.93
CA ALA A 29 1.47 18.08 -5.54
C ALA A 29 1.69 16.56 -5.42
N ILE A 30 1.07 15.78 -6.30
CA ILE A 30 1.28 14.33 -6.39
C ILE A 30 2.72 14.02 -6.79
N GLN A 31 3.29 14.72 -7.77
CA GLN A 31 4.68 14.51 -8.19
C GLN A 31 5.67 14.85 -7.07
N VAL A 32 5.42 15.94 -6.34
CA VAL A 32 6.22 16.32 -5.17
C VAL A 32 6.08 15.27 -4.05
N ALA A 33 4.88 14.75 -3.80
CA ALA A 33 4.66 13.70 -2.82
C ALA A 33 5.39 12.40 -3.20
N ASP A 34 5.33 11.99 -4.47
CA ASP A 34 6.02 10.81 -5.01
C ASP A 34 7.55 10.94 -4.84
N MET A 35 8.10 12.14 -4.98
CA MET A 35 9.52 12.42 -4.73
C MET A 35 9.86 12.50 -3.24
N LEU A 36 9.02 13.16 -2.43
CA LEU A 36 9.32 13.44 -1.02
C LEU A 36 9.07 12.24 -0.12
N PHE A 37 8.00 11.47 -0.35
CA PHE A 37 7.60 10.40 0.56
C PHE A 37 8.68 9.32 0.73
N PRO A 38 9.30 8.81 -0.35
CA PRO A 38 10.43 7.88 -0.20
C PRO A 38 11.64 8.52 0.50
N ALA A 39 11.86 9.84 0.33
CA ALA A 39 12.98 10.54 0.94
C ALA A 39 12.84 10.70 2.48
N ILE A 40 11.63 10.53 3.02
CA ILE A 40 11.35 10.58 4.46
C ILE A 40 10.86 9.23 5.02
N ASP A 41 11.15 8.12 4.31
CA ASP A 41 10.73 6.75 4.66
C ASP A 41 9.20 6.60 4.87
N VAL A 42 8.40 7.44 4.19
CA VAL A 42 6.95 7.28 4.19
C VAL A 42 6.57 6.13 3.24
N PRO A 43 5.70 5.19 3.68
CA PRO A 43 5.30 4.06 2.85
C PRO A 43 4.70 4.48 1.51
N GLU A 44 4.97 3.74 0.44
CA GLU A 44 4.40 4.00 -0.90
C GLU A 44 2.86 3.99 -0.90
N GLU A 45 2.24 3.28 0.05
CA GLU A 45 0.80 3.30 0.26
C GLU A 45 0.25 4.69 0.58
N ALA A 46 1.06 5.58 1.17
CA ALA A 46 0.68 6.97 1.44
C ALA A 46 0.27 7.71 0.16
N LEU A 47 0.91 7.41 -0.98
CA LEU A 47 0.62 8.03 -2.27
C LEU A 47 -0.82 7.75 -2.73
N ARG A 48 -1.34 6.54 -2.46
CA ARG A 48 -2.74 6.18 -2.77
C ARG A 48 -3.72 7.13 -2.09
N TYR A 49 -3.45 7.55 -0.86
CA TYR A 49 -4.33 8.47 -0.14
C TYR A 49 -4.25 9.90 -0.69
N VAL A 50 -3.09 10.34 -1.16
CA VAL A 50 -2.94 11.63 -1.87
C VAL A 50 -3.85 11.66 -3.10
N TRP A 51 -3.88 10.57 -3.89
CA TRP A 51 -4.80 10.42 -5.02
C TRP A 51 -6.27 10.48 -4.60
N LEU A 52 -6.65 9.80 -3.52
CA LEU A 52 -8.02 9.81 -3.01
C LEU A 52 -8.45 11.21 -2.56
N ILE A 53 -7.59 11.95 -1.85
CA ILE A 53 -7.85 13.32 -1.41
C ILE A 53 -7.98 14.26 -2.61
N ALA A 54 -7.08 14.16 -3.60
CA ALA A 54 -7.16 14.95 -4.82
C ALA A 54 -8.47 14.71 -5.59
N ALA A 55 -8.89 13.44 -5.70
CA ALA A 55 -10.16 13.09 -6.32
C ALA A 55 -11.37 13.62 -5.53
N ALA A 56 -11.32 13.58 -4.19
CA ALA A 56 -12.40 14.07 -3.32
C ALA A 56 -12.55 15.60 -3.33
N LEU A 57 -11.44 16.33 -3.50
CA LEU A 57 -11.43 17.80 -3.57
C LEU A 57 -11.91 18.34 -4.92
N LEU A 58 -11.77 17.58 -6.01
CA LEU A 58 -12.21 17.98 -7.34
C LEU A 58 -13.70 18.39 -7.43
N PRO A 59 -14.68 17.61 -6.95
CA PRO A 59 -16.09 18.04 -6.98
C PRO A 59 -16.33 19.30 -6.15
N LEU A 60 -15.60 19.49 -5.05
CA LEU A 60 -15.68 20.72 -4.25
C LEU A 60 -15.18 21.93 -5.05
N VAL A 61 -14.06 21.80 -5.76
CA VAL A 61 -13.52 22.86 -6.62
C VAL A 61 -14.48 23.21 -7.75
N VAL A 62 -15.11 22.21 -8.38
CA VAL A 62 -16.12 22.43 -9.43
C VAL A 62 -17.30 23.23 -8.87
N VAL A 63 -17.84 22.84 -7.71
CA VAL A 63 -18.99 23.52 -7.10
C VAL A 63 -18.62 24.93 -6.63
N PHE A 64 -17.47 25.11 -5.97
CA PHE A 64 -17.00 26.42 -5.54
C PHE A 64 -16.76 27.35 -6.73
N SER A 65 -16.11 26.86 -7.78
CA SER A 65 -15.86 27.63 -8.99
C SER A 65 -17.14 28.01 -9.73
N TRP A 66 -18.16 27.15 -9.70
CA TRP A 66 -19.48 27.47 -10.27
C TRP A 66 -20.25 28.54 -9.46
N ARG A 67 -20.02 28.60 -8.14
CA ARG A 67 -20.74 29.44 -7.17
C ARG A 67 -20.05 30.78 -6.88
N TYR A 68 -18.73 30.85 -6.95
CA TYR A 68 -17.91 32.00 -6.59
C TYR A 68 -17.04 32.43 -7.78
N ASP A 69 -17.15 33.69 -8.19
CA ASP A 69 -16.29 34.28 -9.22
C ASP A 69 -15.05 34.86 -8.53
N VAL A 70 -13.91 34.17 -8.64
CA VAL A 70 -12.64 34.60 -8.04
C VAL A 70 -11.95 35.55 -9.02
N SER A 71 -12.18 36.85 -8.85
CA SER A 71 -11.52 37.93 -9.59
C SER A 71 -10.38 38.54 -8.75
N VAL A 72 -9.26 38.86 -9.41
CA VAL A 72 -7.99 39.33 -8.80
C VAL A 72 -8.10 40.70 -8.12
N ASN A 73 -9.22 41.42 -8.30
CA ASN A 73 -9.46 42.74 -7.67
C ASN A 73 -10.36 42.68 -6.43
N GLY A 74 -10.51 41.52 -5.80
CA GLY A 74 -11.42 41.32 -4.66
C GLY A 74 -12.75 40.70 -5.09
N ILE A 75 -13.34 39.90 -4.21
CA ILE A 75 -14.56 39.11 -4.43
C ILE A 75 -15.70 40.06 -4.85
N SER A 76 -16.06 40.06 -6.14
CA SER A 76 -17.19 40.83 -6.66
C SER A 76 -18.05 39.95 -7.55
N ARG A 77 -19.32 39.73 -7.16
CA ARG A 77 -20.34 39.09 -7.99
C ARG A 77 -20.85 40.09 -9.01
N THR A 78 -21.03 39.67 -10.26
CA THR A 78 -21.72 40.46 -11.28
C THR A 78 -23.17 40.74 -10.82
N PRO A 79 -23.61 42.01 -10.72
CA PRO A 79 -24.95 42.36 -10.28
C PRO A 79 -26.00 42.04 -11.37
N PRO A 80 -27.21 41.55 -11.01
CA PRO A 80 -28.39 41.72 -11.84
C PRO A 80 -28.78 43.21 -11.84
N ALA A 81 -29.28 43.71 -12.97
CA ALA A 81 -29.96 44.98 -12.99
C ALA A 81 -31.24 44.88 -12.14
N GLU A 82 -31.37 45.83 -11.22
CA GLU A 82 -32.53 46.17 -10.39
C GLU A 82 -32.82 45.30 -9.14
N VAL A 83 -32.99 46.04 -8.02
CA VAL A 83 -33.48 45.64 -6.68
C VAL A 83 -32.43 44.87 -5.85
N GLY A 84 -31.85 45.37 -4.75
CA GLY A 84 -32.45 46.03 -3.59
C GLY A 84 -32.50 44.99 -2.46
N ASP A 85 -31.64 45.14 -1.44
CA ASP A 85 -31.43 44.23 -0.28
C ASP A 85 -30.90 42.82 -0.67
N ASP A 86 -30.04 42.09 0.05
CA ASP A 86 -29.50 42.10 1.39
C ASP A 86 -28.26 41.17 1.37
N PHE A 87 -27.09 41.65 1.80
CA PHE A 87 -25.87 40.84 1.86
C PHE A 87 -25.94 39.88 3.05
N ASN A 88 -26.45 38.67 2.84
CA ASN A 88 -26.38 37.58 3.82
C ASN A 88 -25.21 36.62 3.48
N PRO A 89 -24.13 36.58 4.29
CA PRO A 89 -23.00 35.67 4.10
C PRO A 89 -23.29 34.25 4.66
N SER A 90 -24.53 33.77 4.60
CA SER A 90 -24.86 32.42 5.07
C SER A 90 -24.52 31.37 4.02
N LEU A 91 -23.61 30.46 4.40
CA LEU A 91 -23.43 29.18 3.72
C LEU A 91 -24.81 28.50 3.64
N ARG A 92 -25.29 28.18 2.42
CA ARG A 92 -26.57 27.47 2.28
C ARG A 92 -26.37 26.03 2.76
N ARG A 93 -27.45 25.33 3.13
CA ARG A 93 -27.44 23.92 3.60
C ARG A 93 -26.62 22.98 2.70
N VAL A 94 -26.51 23.32 1.41
CA VAL A 94 -25.75 22.57 0.40
C VAL A 94 -24.23 22.68 0.58
N ASP A 95 -23.73 23.84 1.04
CA ASP A 95 -22.30 24.06 1.31
C ASP A 95 -21.86 23.25 2.55
N TYR A 96 -22.72 23.19 3.57
CA TYR A 96 -22.52 22.30 4.71
C TYR A 96 -22.61 20.81 4.32
N ALA A 97 -23.52 20.44 3.41
CA ALA A 97 -23.62 19.05 2.93
C ALA A 97 -22.34 18.60 2.18
N LEU A 98 -21.73 19.49 1.41
CA LEU A 98 -20.46 19.21 0.73
C LEU A 98 -19.27 19.14 1.71
N LEU A 99 -19.17 20.07 2.66
CA LEU A 99 -18.11 20.06 3.67
C LEU A 99 -18.22 18.84 4.59
N THR A 100 -19.43 18.45 4.97
CA THR A 100 -19.68 17.24 5.76
C THR A 100 -19.36 15.98 4.97
N ALA A 101 -19.75 15.89 3.69
CA ALA A 101 -19.37 14.76 2.84
C ALA A 101 -17.85 14.63 2.69
N LEU A 102 -17.13 15.74 2.49
CA LEU A 102 -15.67 15.74 2.44
C LEU A 102 -15.04 15.33 3.78
N GLY A 103 -15.58 15.85 4.89
CA GLY A 103 -15.15 15.47 6.23
C GLY A 103 -15.32 13.99 6.50
N VAL A 104 -16.45 13.40 6.08
CA VAL A 104 -16.70 11.94 6.18
C VAL A 104 -15.71 11.16 5.33
N VAL A 105 -15.41 11.59 4.10
CA VAL A 105 -14.41 10.94 3.23
C VAL A 105 -13.02 11.04 3.85
N ALA A 106 -12.64 12.21 4.38
CA ALA A 106 -11.35 12.40 5.05
C ALA A 106 -11.22 11.50 6.28
N ILE A 107 -12.27 11.42 7.12
CA ILE A 107 -12.30 10.53 8.29
C ILE A 107 -12.21 9.06 7.85
N ALA A 108 -12.97 8.64 6.83
CA ALA A 108 -12.93 7.27 6.33
C ALA A 108 -11.54 6.90 5.79
N VAL A 109 -10.88 7.81 5.08
CA VAL A 109 -9.50 7.67 4.61
C VAL A 109 -8.52 7.58 5.78
N SER A 110 -8.66 8.44 6.80
CA SER A 110 -7.81 8.41 8.00
C SER A 110 -7.99 7.13 8.81
N LEU A 111 -9.21 6.58 8.88
CA LEU A 111 -9.50 5.32 9.56
C LEU A 111 -8.92 4.12 8.80
N GLU A 112 -9.04 4.09 7.47
CA GLU A 112 -8.39 3.09 6.62
C GLU A 112 -6.86 3.13 6.76
N PHE A 113 -6.27 4.33 6.83
CA PHE A 113 -4.83 4.49 7.08
C PHE A 113 -4.44 3.98 8.46
N GLY A 114 -5.16 4.37 9.52
CA GLY A 114 -4.90 3.93 10.89
C GLY A 114 -5.06 2.43 11.12
N MET A 115 -5.95 1.75 10.37
CA MET A 115 -6.14 0.30 10.45
C MET A 115 -5.19 -0.51 9.56
N ARG A 116 -4.54 0.12 8.57
CA ARG A 116 -3.54 -0.51 7.69
C ARG A 116 -2.10 -0.35 8.16
N ILE A 117 -1.84 0.52 9.15
CA ILE A 117 -0.62 0.41 9.94
C ILE A 117 -0.72 -0.92 10.67
N GLU A 118 -0.26 -2.01 10.04
CA GLU A 118 0.05 -3.22 10.76
C GLU A 118 1.02 -2.78 11.86
N PRO A 119 0.67 -2.88 13.16
CA PRO A 119 1.70 -2.81 14.17
C PRO A 119 2.72 -3.85 13.74
N GLY A 120 4.01 -3.49 13.75
CA GLY A 120 5.12 -4.41 13.47
C GLY A 120 5.22 -5.51 14.52
N GLY A 121 4.11 -6.22 14.78
CA GLY A 121 4.09 -7.52 15.40
C GLY A 121 4.74 -8.46 14.40
N ILE A 122 5.70 -9.22 14.91
CA ILE A 122 6.31 -10.34 14.22
C ILE A 122 5.15 -11.20 13.69
N ARG A 123 4.84 -11.07 12.39
CA ARG A 123 3.96 -12.02 11.71
C ARG A 123 4.75 -13.32 11.73
N ILE A 124 4.37 -14.23 12.62
CA ILE A 124 4.71 -15.65 12.42
C ILE A 124 3.84 -16.07 11.25
N ASP A 125 4.31 -15.73 10.05
CA ASP A 125 3.78 -16.24 8.82
C ASP A 125 3.97 -17.76 8.88
N ASN A 126 2.86 -18.46 9.12
CA ASN A 126 2.82 -19.91 9.06
C ASN A 126 2.80 -20.40 7.60
N SER A 127 2.89 -19.50 6.62
CA SER A 127 3.24 -19.88 5.26
C SER A 127 4.70 -20.32 5.25
N ILE A 128 4.90 -21.57 4.83
CA ILE A 128 6.23 -22.14 4.64
C ILE A 128 6.97 -21.22 3.66
N SER A 129 8.02 -20.54 4.14
CA SER A 129 8.82 -19.67 3.30
C SER A 129 9.26 -20.44 2.04
N PRO A 130 9.01 -19.95 0.82
CA PRO A 130 9.41 -20.63 -0.41
C PRO A 130 10.94 -20.78 -0.54
N PHE A 131 11.67 -20.02 0.27
CA PHE A 131 13.12 -20.06 0.45
C PHE A 131 13.48 -20.73 1.77
N SER A 132 13.02 -21.97 1.95
CA SER A 132 13.39 -22.80 3.10
C SER A 132 13.80 -24.21 2.66
N ILE A 133 14.81 -24.76 3.32
CA ILE A 133 15.41 -26.05 2.97
C ILE A 133 15.80 -26.84 4.22
N ALA A 134 15.56 -28.15 4.21
CA ALA A 134 16.08 -29.08 5.20
C ALA A 134 17.07 -30.05 4.55
N VAL A 135 18.14 -30.36 5.26
CA VAL A 135 19.10 -31.40 4.88
C VAL A 135 18.90 -32.58 5.82
N LEU A 136 18.36 -33.68 5.29
CA LEU A 136 18.17 -34.90 6.04
C LEU A 136 19.52 -35.56 6.37
N PRO A 137 19.59 -36.35 7.45
CA PRO A 137 20.78 -37.14 7.73
C PRO A 137 21.02 -38.10 6.59
N PHE A 138 22.24 -38.09 6.05
CA PHE A 138 22.64 -39.01 5.00
C PHE A 138 22.81 -40.43 5.52
N ASP A 139 22.58 -41.40 4.64
CA ASP A 139 22.70 -42.81 4.97
C ASP A 139 24.15 -43.27 4.95
N ASP A 140 24.51 -44.11 5.92
CA ASP A 140 25.81 -44.77 5.97
C ASP A 140 25.69 -46.14 5.29
N LEU A 141 26.15 -46.21 4.04
CA LEU A 141 26.15 -47.44 3.23
C LEU A 141 27.41 -48.31 3.43
N SER A 142 28.37 -47.85 4.23
CA SER A 142 29.68 -48.49 4.37
C SER A 142 29.73 -49.62 5.40
N GLY A 143 28.86 -49.55 6.41
CA GLY A 143 28.86 -50.46 7.56
C GLY A 143 30.01 -50.25 8.55
N ASN A 144 30.84 -49.21 8.38
CA ASN A 144 31.93 -48.88 9.29
C ASN A 144 31.53 -47.74 10.26
N PRO A 145 31.57 -47.94 11.59
CA PRO A 145 31.23 -46.91 12.58
C PRO A 145 32.01 -45.60 12.44
N GLU A 146 33.21 -45.62 11.87
CA GLU A 146 34.02 -44.41 11.64
C GLU A 146 33.46 -43.51 10.51
N GLU A 147 32.75 -44.08 9.54
CA GLU A 147 32.16 -43.33 8.42
C GLU A 147 30.90 -42.58 8.85
N GLN A 148 30.21 -43.01 9.91
CA GLN A 148 29.09 -42.26 10.48
C GLN A 148 29.49 -40.84 10.90
N TYR A 149 30.70 -40.66 11.43
CA TYR A 149 31.23 -39.33 11.75
C TYR A 149 31.49 -38.50 10.49
N PHE A 150 31.99 -39.14 9.42
CA PHE A 150 32.23 -38.49 8.14
C PHE A 150 30.93 -38.02 7.48
N VAL A 151 29.93 -38.90 7.38
CA VAL A 151 28.59 -38.62 6.84
C VAL A 151 27.90 -37.50 7.62
N SER A 152 27.97 -37.56 8.96
CA SER A 152 27.49 -36.52 9.86
C SER A 152 28.22 -35.18 9.68
N GLY A 153 29.53 -35.21 9.38
CA GLY A 153 30.34 -34.04 9.07
C GLY A 153 29.96 -33.39 7.74
N MET A 154 29.72 -34.19 6.69
CA MET A 154 29.25 -33.70 5.39
C MET A 154 27.89 -32.99 5.50
N GLN A 155 26.95 -33.56 6.25
CA GLN A 155 25.66 -32.93 6.52
C GLN A 155 25.85 -31.55 7.19
N SER A 156 26.72 -31.46 8.20
CA SER A 156 27.02 -30.19 8.88
C SER A 156 27.63 -29.17 7.93
N ALA A 157 28.57 -29.57 7.08
CA ALA A 157 29.22 -28.69 6.13
C ALA A 157 28.22 -28.12 5.10
N LEU A 158 27.28 -28.93 4.63
CA LEU A 158 26.20 -28.47 3.74
C LEU A 158 25.25 -27.49 4.43
N ILE A 159 24.86 -27.77 5.68
CA ILE A 159 24.03 -26.84 6.45
C ILE A 159 24.76 -25.50 6.63
N ASP A 160 26.05 -25.49 6.96
CA ASP A 160 26.85 -24.25 7.08
C ASP A 160 26.91 -23.49 5.75
N GLY A 161 27.19 -24.19 4.64
CA GLY A 161 27.24 -23.59 3.31
C GLY A 161 25.92 -22.96 2.88
N LEU A 162 24.81 -23.67 3.07
CA LEU A 162 23.47 -23.17 2.75
C LEU A 162 23.05 -22.01 3.67
N SER A 163 23.48 -22.02 4.93
CA SER A 163 23.14 -20.97 5.91
C SER A 163 23.74 -19.61 5.56
N ARG A 164 24.77 -19.56 4.70
CA ARG A 164 25.38 -18.31 4.22
C ARG A 164 24.58 -17.64 3.10
N VAL A 165 23.62 -18.34 2.49
CA VAL A 165 22.79 -17.80 1.42
C VAL A 165 21.77 -16.82 2.01
N ARG A 166 21.83 -15.56 1.59
CA ARG A 166 20.88 -14.54 2.05
C ARG A 166 19.45 -14.96 1.70
N ASN A 167 18.54 -14.76 2.65
CA ASN A 167 17.11 -15.05 2.54
C ASN A 167 16.77 -16.56 2.38
N LEU A 168 17.70 -17.49 2.66
CA LEU A 168 17.43 -18.92 2.72
C LEU A 168 17.35 -19.39 4.17
N ARG A 169 16.19 -19.93 4.59
CA ARG A 169 16.02 -20.55 5.90
C ARG A 169 16.46 -22.01 5.85
N VAL A 170 17.52 -22.35 6.58
CA VAL A 170 18.02 -23.72 6.68
C VAL A 170 17.61 -24.32 8.02
N THR A 171 17.00 -25.50 7.99
CA THR A 171 16.63 -26.24 9.21
C THR A 171 17.86 -26.80 9.91
N SER A 172 17.89 -26.74 11.24
CA SER A 172 19.02 -27.20 12.04
C SER A 172 19.21 -28.73 11.94
N LYS A 173 20.46 -29.18 12.07
CA LYS A 173 20.82 -30.61 12.12
C LYS A 173 20.07 -31.39 13.20
N VAL A 174 19.85 -30.78 14.36
CA VAL A 174 19.15 -31.42 15.49
C VAL A 174 17.68 -31.66 15.15
N SER A 175 17.07 -30.74 14.40
CA SER A 175 15.68 -30.84 13.96
C SER A 175 15.46 -31.93 12.91
N THR A 176 16.48 -32.27 12.11
CA THR A 176 16.38 -33.33 11.09
C THR A 176 16.82 -34.71 11.59
N LEU A 177 17.47 -34.80 12.76
CA LEU A 177 17.99 -36.04 13.33
C LEU A 177 16.94 -37.17 13.49
N PRO A 178 15.68 -36.90 13.90
CA PRO A 178 14.65 -37.94 14.04
C PRO A 178 14.29 -38.62 12.72
N TYR A 179 14.51 -37.95 11.59
CA TYR A 179 14.09 -38.40 10.27
C TYR A 179 15.11 -39.29 9.56
N ARG A 180 16.19 -39.72 10.25
CA ARG A 180 17.26 -40.56 9.65
C ARG A 180 16.76 -41.92 9.14
N GLN A 181 15.83 -42.54 9.86
CA GLN A 181 15.27 -43.85 9.50
C GLN A 181 13.74 -43.78 9.54
N ASP A 182 13.21 -42.58 9.35
CA ASP A 182 11.77 -42.39 9.30
C ASP A 182 11.25 -42.93 7.95
N GLY A 183 10.24 -43.79 8.01
CA GLY A 183 9.55 -44.32 6.83
C GLY A 183 8.48 -43.36 6.29
N SER A 184 8.33 -42.18 6.88
CA SER A 184 7.43 -41.13 6.42
C SER A 184 7.80 -40.63 5.03
N SER A 185 6.80 -40.16 4.28
CA SER A 185 7.05 -39.64 2.94
C SER A 185 7.76 -38.27 3.00
N LEU A 186 8.63 -37.96 2.04
CA LEU A 186 9.32 -36.67 1.96
C LEU A 186 8.36 -35.46 2.03
N PRO A 187 7.18 -35.46 1.40
CA PRO A 187 6.19 -34.39 1.57
C PRO A 187 5.74 -34.19 3.02
N ASP A 188 5.55 -35.27 3.77
CA ASP A 188 5.12 -35.19 5.17
C ASP A 188 6.23 -34.61 6.04
N ILE A 189 7.46 -35.05 5.81
CA ILE A 189 8.66 -34.53 6.49
C ILE A 189 8.84 -33.03 6.20
N ALA A 190 8.61 -32.62 4.94
CA ALA A 190 8.72 -31.22 4.54
C ALA A 190 7.69 -30.35 5.28
N MET A 191 6.47 -30.85 5.42
CA MET A 191 5.39 -30.19 6.14
C MET A 191 5.68 -30.12 7.64
N GLN A 192 6.17 -31.20 8.26
CA GLN A 192 6.52 -31.24 9.69
C GLN A 192 7.68 -30.29 10.03
N LEU A 193 8.67 -30.19 9.14
CA LEU A 193 9.80 -29.28 9.30
C LEU A 193 9.50 -27.84 8.88
N GLY A 194 8.34 -27.61 8.25
CA GLY A 194 7.95 -26.32 7.69
C GLY A 194 8.95 -25.81 6.66
N VAL A 195 9.35 -26.67 5.72
CA VAL A 195 10.30 -26.34 4.64
C VAL A 195 9.71 -26.57 3.26
N ALA A 196 10.16 -25.77 2.29
CA ALA A 196 9.71 -25.88 0.91
C ALA A 196 10.48 -26.95 0.12
N ARG A 197 11.71 -27.28 0.54
CA ARG A 197 12.60 -28.23 -0.14
C ARG A 197 13.33 -29.12 0.86
N ILE A 198 13.64 -30.34 0.44
CA ILE A 198 14.44 -31.31 1.19
C ILE A 198 15.62 -31.75 0.32
N ILE A 199 16.77 -31.95 0.97
CA ILE A 199 17.93 -32.65 0.41
C ILE A 199 18.10 -33.96 1.18
N GLU A 200 18.21 -35.06 0.44
CA GLU A 200 18.53 -36.41 0.89
C GLU A 200 19.69 -36.99 0.07
N GLY A 201 20.37 -38.03 0.58
CA GLY A 201 21.51 -38.66 -0.09
C GLY A 201 22.27 -39.65 0.77
#